data_AF-A0A842QVY7-F1
#
_entry.id   AF-A0A842QVY7-F1
#
_cell.length_a   1.000
_cell.length_b   1.000
_cell.length_c   1.000
_cell.angle_alpha   90.00
_cell.angle_beta   90.00
_cell.angle_gamma   90.00
#
_symmetry.space_group_name_H-M   'P 1'
#
loop_
_entity.id
_entity.type
_entity.pdbx_description
1 polymer ?
#
loop_
_entity_poly.entity_id
_entity_poly.type
_entity_poly.pdbx_seq_one_letter_code
_entity_poly.pdbx_strand_id
1 'polypeptide(L)'
;MNTFVKIEGEPKKEAIEALRKVAVDVPEICIMDANLEEDLGVDMGVAHAHGPKGVTGAGGRGQVSSIEMVMNYFGGPSEITEERCQNIISDGDIDLGEYDFVFEWADKPEPAQRTMLEEKIAKTLKPLDVEYTVEHKG
;
A
#
# COMPACT_ATOMS: atom_id res chain seq x y z
N MET A 1 -7.47 10.19 6.04
CA MET A 1 -6.57 11.32 5.66
C MET A 1 -5.45 10.70 4.84
N ASN A 2 -4.99 11.35 3.79
CA ASN A 2 -4.07 10.75 2.82
C ASN A 2 -2.75 11.51 2.80
N THR A 3 -1.65 10.78 2.67
CA THR A 3 -0.31 11.33 2.45
C THR A 3 0.15 10.90 1.07
N PHE A 4 0.13 11.84 0.14
CA PHE A 4 0.51 11.62 -1.24
C PHE A 4 2.01 11.86 -1.42
N VAL A 5 2.63 11.06 -2.28
CA VAL A 5 4.02 11.19 -2.67
C VAL A 5 4.11 11.28 -4.18
N LYS A 6 4.80 12.29 -4.67
CA LYS A 6 5.15 12.45 -6.08
C LYS A 6 6.65 12.27 -6.24
N ILE A 7 7.06 11.41 -7.16
CA ILE A 7 8.44 11.13 -7.51
C ILE A 7 8.81 11.95 -8.75
N GLU A 8 9.77 12.85 -8.60
CA GLU A 8 10.13 13.86 -9.61
C GLU A 8 11.30 13.44 -10.51
N GLY A 9 11.95 12.31 -10.21
CA GLY A 9 13.09 11.78 -10.97
C GLY A 9 13.15 10.26 -11.06
N GLU A 10 14.24 9.77 -11.65
CA GLU A 10 14.57 8.35 -11.69
C GLU A 10 15.49 7.98 -10.51
N PRO A 11 15.47 6.74 -10.00
CA PRO A 11 14.71 5.59 -10.49
C PRO A 11 13.28 5.50 -9.90
N LYS A 12 12.25 5.80 -10.71
CA LYS A 12 10.87 5.98 -10.21
C LYS A 12 10.25 4.66 -9.72
N LYS A 13 10.43 3.59 -10.48
CA LYS A 13 9.84 2.28 -10.14
C LYS A 13 10.39 1.76 -8.80
N GLU A 14 11.70 1.81 -8.65
CA GLU A 14 12.42 1.40 -7.45
C GLU A 14 12.01 2.25 -6.23
N ALA A 15 11.76 3.55 -6.43
CA ALA A 15 11.25 4.43 -5.39
C ALA A 15 9.85 3.99 -4.92
N ILE A 16 8.92 3.73 -5.84
CA ILE A 16 7.58 3.24 -5.53
C ILE A 16 7.64 1.90 -4.78
N GLU A 17 8.44 0.94 -5.27
CA GLU A 17 8.61 -0.36 -4.63
C GLU A 17 9.18 -0.23 -3.20
N ALA A 18 10.12 0.70 -2.99
CA ALA A 18 10.67 0.98 -1.66
C ALA A 18 9.62 1.61 -0.72
N LEU A 19 8.78 2.51 -1.22
CA LEU A 19 7.69 3.13 -0.45
C LEU A 19 6.65 2.10 0.00
N ARG A 20 6.32 1.11 -0.82
CA ARG A 20 5.39 0.02 -0.44
C ARG A 20 5.80 -0.65 0.87
N LYS A 21 7.11 -0.85 1.09
CA LYS A 21 7.63 -1.50 2.29
C LYS A 21 7.49 -0.66 3.57
N VAL A 22 7.34 0.66 3.46
CA VAL A 22 7.18 1.53 4.63
C VAL A 22 5.92 1.17 5.43
N ALA A 23 4.84 0.78 4.76
CA ALA A 23 3.56 0.45 5.40
C ALA A 23 3.56 -0.88 6.17
N VAL A 24 4.53 -1.76 5.93
CA VAL A 24 4.66 -3.01 6.70
C VAL A 24 4.86 -2.71 8.18
N ASP A 25 5.67 -1.68 8.49
CA ASP A 25 6.02 -1.27 9.85
C ASP A 25 5.07 -0.22 10.46
N VAL A 26 4.01 0.18 9.74
CA VAL A 26 3.09 1.23 10.17
C VAL A 26 1.66 0.73 10.02
N PRO A 27 1.11 0.03 11.03
CA PRO A 27 -0.18 -0.63 10.92
C PRO A 27 -1.37 0.34 10.72
N GLU A 28 -1.20 1.62 11.05
CA GLU A 28 -2.22 2.65 10.88
C GLU A 28 -2.37 3.17 9.45
N ILE A 29 -1.54 2.71 8.51
CA ILE A 29 -1.62 3.10 7.10
C ILE A 29 -1.80 1.88 6.18
N CYS A 30 -2.52 2.10 5.08
CA CYS A 30 -2.54 1.25 3.90
C CYS A 30 -1.99 2.02 2.70
N ILE A 31 -1.71 1.31 1.61
CA ILE A 31 -1.03 1.86 0.43
C ILE A 31 -1.81 1.64 -0.85
N MET A 32 -1.58 2.53 -1.81
CA MET A 32 -2.01 2.39 -3.19
C MET A 32 -1.02 3.13 -4.11
N ASP A 33 -0.81 2.58 -5.29
CA ASP A 33 -0.12 3.24 -6.41
C ASP A 33 -0.64 2.69 -7.74
N ALA A 34 -0.32 3.37 -8.84
CA ALA A 34 -0.87 3.05 -10.15
C ALA A 34 -0.44 1.67 -10.70
N ASN A 35 0.63 1.06 -10.18
CA ASN A 35 1.22 -0.17 -10.72
C ASN A 35 1.11 -1.35 -9.74
N LEU A 36 0.53 -1.16 -8.55
CA LEU A 36 0.51 -2.19 -7.50
C LEU A 36 -0.27 -3.44 -7.93
N GLU A 37 -1.39 -3.26 -8.63
CA GLU A 37 -2.22 -4.35 -9.14
C GLU A 37 -1.47 -5.17 -10.22
N GLU A 38 -0.78 -4.48 -11.14
CA GLU A 38 0.04 -5.10 -12.17
C GLU A 38 1.21 -5.88 -11.56
N ASP A 39 1.91 -5.29 -10.58
CA ASP A 39 3.07 -5.91 -9.93
C ASP A 39 2.69 -7.12 -9.07
N LEU A 40 1.48 -7.13 -8.50
CA LEU A 40 0.92 -8.29 -7.81
C LEU A 40 0.35 -9.32 -8.81
N GLY A 41 0.15 -8.96 -10.08
CA GLY A 41 -0.43 -9.85 -11.08
C GLY A 41 -1.90 -10.20 -10.81
N VAL A 42 -2.63 -9.30 -10.15
CA VAL A 42 -4.05 -9.48 -9.80
C VAL A 42 -4.91 -8.39 -10.41
N ASP A 43 -6.00 -8.81 -11.03
CA ASP A 43 -7.12 -7.92 -11.32
C ASP A 43 -7.86 -7.65 -10.00
N MET A 44 -7.43 -6.63 -9.27
CA MET A 44 -8.07 -6.17 -8.04
C MET A 44 -9.38 -5.40 -8.32
N GLY A 45 -9.82 -5.34 -9.60
CA GLY A 45 -11.05 -4.71 -10.07
C GLY A 45 -12.37 -5.28 -9.52
N VAL A 46 -12.35 -6.12 -8.48
CA VAL A 46 -13.55 -6.63 -7.80
C VAL A 46 -13.28 -7.02 -6.33
N ALA A 47 -12.72 -6.12 -5.53
CA ALA A 47 -13.06 -6.11 -4.09
C ALA A 47 -14.50 -5.60 -3.84
N HIS A 48 -15.21 -5.14 -4.87
CA HIS A 48 -16.58 -4.64 -4.83
C HIS A 48 -17.63 -5.51 -5.56
N ALA A 49 -17.39 -6.81 -5.77
CA ALA A 49 -18.46 -7.73 -6.20
C ALA A 49 -18.85 -8.68 -5.07
N HIS A 50 -20.07 -8.47 -4.57
CA HIS A 50 -20.84 -9.52 -3.93
C HIS A 50 -20.86 -10.79 -4.81
N GLY A 51 -20.17 -11.83 -4.34
CA GLY A 51 -20.52 -13.24 -4.55
C GLY A 51 -20.11 -13.89 -5.89
N PRO A 52 -19.77 -15.20 -5.88
CA PRO A 52 -19.30 -15.90 -7.06
C PRO A 52 -20.48 -16.40 -7.90
N LYS A 53 -20.35 -16.38 -9.24
CA LYS A 53 -20.95 -17.45 -10.03
C LYS A 53 -19.97 -18.62 -10.10
N GLY A 54 -19.93 -19.41 -9.02
CA GLY A 54 -19.07 -20.59 -8.94
C GLY A 54 -19.06 -21.27 -7.58
N VAL A 55 -20.22 -21.79 -7.17
CA VAL A 55 -20.48 -22.70 -6.04
C VAL A 55 -20.27 -22.18 -4.61
N THR A 56 -21.35 -22.27 -3.84
CA THR A 56 -21.44 -22.03 -2.40
C THR A 56 -20.94 -23.26 -1.62
N GLY A 57 -20.14 -23.03 -0.58
CA GLY A 57 -19.83 -24.00 0.46
C GLY A 57 -19.67 -23.27 1.79
N ALA A 58 -20.44 -23.64 2.80
CA ALA A 58 -20.57 -22.92 4.05
C ALA A 58 -19.27 -22.92 4.88
N GLY A 59 -18.80 -21.72 5.23
CA GLY A 59 -17.77 -21.47 6.24
C GLY A 59 -16.35 -21.32 5.70
N GLY A 60 -15.76 -20.13 5.88
CA GLY A 60 -14.31 -19.97 5.98
C GLY A 60 -13.64 -19.07 4.95
N ARG A 61 -12.99 -18.02 5.50
CA ARG A 61 -11.78 -17.33 5.03
C ARG A 61 -11.89 -16.55 3.71
N GLY A 62 -11.58 -15.25 3.79
CA GLY A 62 -11.18 -14.47 2.62
C GLY A 62 -10.11 -15.23 1.84
N GLN A 63 -10.14 -15.09 0.52
CA GLN A 63 -9.36 -15.88 -0.43
C GLN A 63 -7.91 -16.05 0.04
N VAL A 64 -7.56 -17.27 0.47
CA VAL A 64 -6.22 -17.63 0.97
C VAL A 64 -5.15 -17.29 -0.08
N SER A 65 -5.50 -17.34 -1.37
CA SER A 65 -4.64 -16.94 -2.49
C SER A 65 -4.23 -15.47 -2.48
N SER A 66 -5.11 -14.55 -2.10
CA SER A 66 -4.79 -13.11 -2.08
C SER A 66 -3.89 -12.78 -0.89
N ILE A 67 -4.16 -13.39 0.27
CA ILE A 67 -3.33 -13.24 1.48
C ILE A 67 -1.93 -13.82 1.26
N GLU A 68 -1.83 -15.04 0.72
CA GLU A 68 -0.54 -15.69 0.45
C GLU A 68 0.28 -14.92 -0.59
N MET A 69 -0.36 -14.39 -1.63
CA MET A 69 0.30 -13.56 -2.63
C MET A 69 0.84 -12.25 -2.04
N VAL A 70 0.00 -11.51 -1.30
CA VAL A 70 0.42 -10.27 -0.63
C VAL A 70 1.55 -10.58 0.36
N MET A 71 1.42 -11.63 1.16
CA MET A 71 2.46 -12.06 2.09
C MET A 71 3.78 -12.32 1.38
N ASN A 72 3.77 -13.10 0.31
CA ASN A 72 4.97 -13.40 -0.47
C ASN A 72 5.59 -12.13 -1.09
N TYR A 73 4.77 -11.24 -1.65
CA TYR A 73 5.23 -9.97 -2.20
C TYR A 73 5.94 -9.11 -1.13
N PHE A 74 5.40 -9.10 0.08
CA PHE A 74 5.96 -8.32 1.19
C PHE A 74 7.17 -8.96 1.88
N GLY A 75 7.60 -10.16 1.48
CA GLY A 75 8.80 -10.82 2.00
C GLY A 75 8.52 -12.07 2.83
N GLY A 76 7.25 -12.49 2.91
CA GLY A 76 6.83 -13.71 3.59
C GLY A 76 6.50 -13.50 5.07
N PRO A 77 6.18 -14.59 5.78
CA PRO A 77 5.70 -14.56 7.17
C PRO A 77 6.73 -14.06 8.19
N SER A 78 7.99 -13.85 7.80
CA SER A 78 9.00 -13.20 8.66
C SER A 78 8.96 -11.68 8.61
N GLU A 79 8.39 -11.11 7.54
CA GLU A 79 8.35 -9.66 7.30
C GLU A 79 6.96 -9.07 7.54
N ILE A 80 5.89 -9.82 7.22
CA ILE A 80 4.51 -9.36 7.35
C ILE A 80 3.62 -10.43 7.97
N THR A 81 2.67 -10.01 8.81
CA THR A 81 1.69 -10.91 9.41
C THR A 81 0.51 -11.14 8.46
N GLU A 82 -0.17 -12.29 8.62
CA GLU A 82 -1.42 -12.58 7.89
C GLU A 82 -2.47 -11.47 8.07
N GLU A 83 -2.56 -10.90 9.27
CA GLU A 83 -3.44 -9.79 9.60
C GLU A 83 -3.11 -8.53 8.78
N ARG A 84 -1.82 -8.17 8.64
CA ARG A 84 -1.45 -7.02 7.80
C ARG A 84 -1.69 -7.27 6.33
N CYS A 85 -1.57 -8.49 5.84
CA CYS A 85 -1.89 -8.79 4.44
C CYS A 85 -3.36 -8.50 4.08
N GLN A 86 -4.27 -8.47 5.06
CA GLN A 86 -5.69 -8.19 4.82
C GLN A 86 -6.00 -6.70 4.64
N ASN A 87 -5.12 -5.79 5.08
CA ASN A 87 -5.41 -4.36 5.14
C ASN A 87 -4.21 -3.46 4.81
N ILE A 88 -3.09 -4.01 4.32
CA ILE A 88 -1.95 -3.19 3.86
C ILE A 88 -2.24 -2.51 2.52
N ILE A 89 -3.06 -3.09 1.66
CA ILE A 89 -3.50 -2.50 0.39
C ILE A 89 -4.83 -1.77 0.64
N SER A 90 -4.93 -0.51 0.22
CA SER A 90 -6.16 0.27 0.32
C SER A 90 -7.29 -0.34 -0.51
N ASP A 91 -8.51 -0.31 0.02
CA ASP A 91 -9.76 -0.61 -0.70
C ASP A 91 -10.53 0.66 -1.10
N GLY A 92 -9.92 1.83 -0.87
CA GLY A 92 -10.49 3.13 -1.17
C GLY A 92 -10.41 3.48 -2.65
N ASP A 93 -11.43 4.21 -3.13
CA ASP A 93 -11.42 4.82 -4.47
C ASP A 93 -10.60 6.11 -4.43
N ILE A 94 -9.26 5.97 -4.42
CA ILE A 94 -8.33 7.10 -4.33
C ILE A 94 -7.90 7.55 -5.72
N ASP A 95 -8.25 8.79 -6.06
CA ASP A 95 -7.68 9.47 -7.22
C ASP A 95 -6.24 9.93 -6.91
N LEU A 96 -5.26 9.27 -7.53
CA LEU A 96 -3.85 9.63 -7.43
C LEU A 96 -3.51 10.93 -8.15
N GLY A 97 -4.33 11.38 -9.11
CA GLY A 97 -4.07 12.62 -9.88
C GLY A 97 -2.66 12.68 -10.47
N GLU A 98 -1.85 13.62 -9.96
CA GLU A 98 -0.45 13.84 -10.38
C GLU A 98 0.59 13.13 -9.50
N TYR A 99 0.16 12.43 -8.45
CA TYR A 99 1.02 11.74 -7.50
C TYR A 99 1.24 10.30 -7.95
N ASP A 100 2.34 9.73 -7.49
CA ASP A 100 2.74 8.37 -7.88
C ASP A 100 2.35 7.34 -6.82
N PHE A 101 2.14 7.77 -5.58
CA PHE A 101 1.91 6.90 -4.43
C PHE A 101 1.06 7.58 -3.35
N VAL A 102 0.28 6.81 -2.60
CA VAL A 102 -0.46 7.30 -1.43
C VAL A 102 -0.32 6.35 -0.23
N PHE A 103 -0.11 6.95 0.94
CA PHE A 103 -0.37 6.33 2.23
C PHE A 103 -1.73 6.84 2.74
N GLU A 104 -2.72 5.95 2.80
CA GLU A 104 -4.02 6.24 3.39
C GLU A 104 -3.98 5.89 4.88
N TRP A 105 -4.32 6.86 5.73
CA TRP A 105 -4.39 6.67 7.17
C TRP A 105 -5.77 6.18 7.59
N ALA A 106 -5.81 5.11 8.39
CA ALA A 106 -7.03 4.53 8.94
C ALA A 106 -7.83 5.54 9.79
N ASP A 107 -7.11 6.38 10.54
CA ASP A 107 -7.65 7.48 11.32
C ASP A 107 -6.89 8.78 11.01
N LYS A 108 -7.40 9.92 11.46
CA LYS A 108 -6.65 11.18 11.33
C LYS A 108 -5.35 11.10 12.15
N PRO A 109 -4.16 11.21 11.54
CA PRO A 109 -2.90 11.10 12.25
C PRO A 109 -2.61 12.31 13.11
N GLU A 110 -2.00 12.07 14.27
CA GLU A 110 -1.37 13.09 15.08
C GLU A 110 -0.16 13.71 14.35
N PRO A 111 0.24 14.96 14.68
CA PRO A 111 1.41 15.59 14.06
C PRO A 111 2.68 14.74 14.13
N ALA A 112 2.93 14.08 15.25
CA ALA A 112 4.08 13.21 15.43
C ALA A 112 4.06 11.98 14.50
N GLN A 113 2.87 11.43 14.20
CA GLN A 113 2.73 10.30 13.27
C GLN A 113 3.04 10.74 11.83
N ARG A 114 2.66 11.96 11.44
CA ARG A 114 3.02 12.51 10.13
C ARG A 114 4.51 12.72 9.98
N THR A 115 5.15 13.36 10.97
CA THR A 115 6.61 13.53 10.98
C THR A 115 7.34 12.18 10.94
N MET A 116 6.86 11.19 11.69
CA MET A 116 7.42 9.84 11.65
C MET A 116 7.32 9.21 10.25
N LEU A 117 6.19 9.37 9.55
CA LEU A 117 6.03 8.88 8.19
C LEU A 117 6.96 9.62 7.21
N GLU A 118 7.05 10.96 7.30
CA GLU A 118 7.97 11.76 6.48
C GLU A 118 9.43 11.34 6.67
N GLU A 119 9.85 11.09 7.92
CA GLU A 119 11.20 10.60 8.24
C GLU A 119 11.46 9.21 7.67
N LYS A 120 10.47 8.30 7.72
CA LYS A 120 10.56 6.96 7.10
C LYS A 120 10.67 7.08 5.58
N ILE A 121 9.86 7.91 4.93
CA ILE A 121 9.92 8.17 3.49
C ILE A 121 11.31 8.69 3.11
N ALA A 122 11.81 9.72 3.82
CA ALA A 122 13.12 10.29 3.57
C ALA A 122 14.24 9.27 3.72
N LYS A 123 14.21 8.46 4.79
CA LYS A 123 15.19 7.40 5.02
C LYS A 123 15.16 6.33 3.93
N THR A 124 13.97 5.95 3.46
CA THR A 124 13.77 4.93 2.43
C THR A 124 14.24 5.39 1.06
N LEU A 125 13.98 6.65 0.69
CA LEU A 125 14.32 7.19 -0.63
C LEU A 125 15.76 7.72 -0.73
N LYS A 126 16.39 8.08 0.40
CA LYS A 126 17.76 8.61 0.42
C LYS A 126 18.81 7.75 -0.32
N PRO A 127 18.83 6.41 -0.20
CA PRO A 127 19.81 5.59 -0.93
C PRO A 127 19.60 5.59 -2.46
N LEU A 128 18.40 5.96 -2.93
CA LEU A 128 18.06 6.03 -4.35
C LEU A 128 18.37 7.39 -4.97
N ASP A 129 18.71 8.39 -4.14
CA ASP A 129 19.03 9.76 -4.57
C ASP A 129 17.95 10.39 -5.49
N VAL A 130 16.69 10.07 -5.21
CA VAL A 130 15.53 10.52 -5.99
C VAL A 130 14.88 11.75 -5.36
N GLU A 131 14.52 12.73 -6.20
CA GLU A 131 13.73 13.89 -5.78
C GLU A 131 12.25 13.53 -5.64
N TYR A 132 11.62 14.02 -4.57
CA TYR A 132 10.22 13.73 -4.28
C TYR A 132 9.55 14.87 -3.49
N THR A 133 8.23 14.95 -3.64
CA THR A 133 7.36 15.87 -2.88
C THR A 133 6.35 15.06 -2.07
N VAL A 134 6.09 15.49 -0.83
CA VAL A 134 5.07 14.90 0.07
C VAL A 134 3.98 15.92 0.34
N GLU A 135 2.72 15.49 0.22
CA GLU A 135 1.56 16.31 0.53
C GLU A 135 0.55 15.57 1.39
N HIS A 136 0.03 16.26 2.39
CA HIS A 136 -0.99 15.74 3.29
C HIS A 136 -2.36 16.34 2.96
N LYS A 137 -3.34 15.49 2.64
CA LYS A 137 -4.71 15.91 2.27
C LYS A 137 -5.73 15.22 3.18
N GLY A 138 -6.68 15.98 3.71
CA GLY A 138 -7.66 15.52 4.70
C GLY A 138 -9.07 15.93 4.34
#